data_AF-G0QRA2-F1
#
_entry.id   AF-G0QRA2-F1
#
_cell.length_a   1.000
_cell.length_b   1.000
_cell.length_c   1.000
_cell.angle_alpha   90.00
_cell.angle_beta   90.00
_cell.angle_gamma   90.00
#
_symmetry.space_group_name_H-M   'P 1'
#
loop_
_entity.id
_entity.type
_entity.pdbx_description
1 polymer ?
#
loop_
_entity_poly.entity_id
_entity_poly.type
_entity_poly.pdbx_seq_one_letter_code
_entity_poly.pdbx_strand_id
1 'polypeptide(L)'
;MRFISRGSDEDGNVSNACENKKNHELNLGLYYENLVLKYNIEESQKINFLWHDFHYEGAQQIHQIIDKIKASLDEIHYFKLNSGDKQKGILRVNCLDCLDRANVTQCVFAKTGQRTIYEYVKKVKLLPEKEIKILCEQLKDILKNEQNVLPVKVPVVVCGDIHGQFYDLLELFKIAGNCPETNYLFMGDYVDRGYHSVECITLLFLLKLRYKDRIIILRGNHESRQITQSYGFYDECMRKYATYNIWNYFTDAFMFLPLTAMIESHFFCLHGGLSPFIDSLDHIRQIERIQDVPSEGPMCDLLWSDPDERSGWGVSPRGAGYTFGQDISEQFNHRILINP
;
A
#
# COMPACT_ATOMS: atom_id res chain seq x y z
N MET A 1 -0.31 -5.04 -46.50
CA MET A 1 -0.47 -6.24 -47.38
C MET A 1 -1.93 -6.66 -47.34
N ARG A 2 -2.56 -7.00 -48.49
CA ARG A 2 -3.73 -7.92 -48.55
C ARG A 2 -3.14 -9.35 -48.57
N PHE A 3 -3.71 -10.49 -48.15
CA PHE A 3 -5.08 -11.02 -48.01
C PHE A 3 -5.09 -12.14 -46.89
N ILE A 4 -6.16 -12.86 -46.54
CA ILE A 4 -7.57 -12.54 -46.15
C ILE A 4 -8.28 -13.82 -45.63
N SER A 5 -9.42 -13.69 -44.92
CA SER A 5 -10.49 -14.70 -44.69
C SER A 5 -10.45 -15.68 -43.49
N ARG A 6 -11.68 -15.90 -42.98
CA ARG A 6 -12.21 -17.09 -42.29
C ARG A 6 -11.72 -18.41 -42.90
N GLY A 7 -11.53 -19.42 -42.04
CA GLY A 7 -11.91 -20.80 -42.34
C GLY A 7 -13.37 -21.03 -41.93
N SER A 8 -14.09 -21.81 -42.73
CA SER A 8 -15.46 -22.28 -42.45
C SER A 8 -15.48 -23.80 -42.63
N ASP A 9 -15.94 -24.53 -41.64
CA ASP A 9 -16.19 -25.97 -41.78
C ASP A 9 -17.54 -26.19 -42.51
N GLU A 10 -17.62 -27.26 -43.29
CA GLU A 10 -18.58 -27.37 -44.41
C GLU A 10 -20.04 -27.72 -44.03
N ASP A 11 -20.35 -27.89 -42.74
CA ASP A 11 -21.71 -28.24 -42.27
C ASP A 11 -22.59 -27.03 -41.86
N GLY A 12 -22.16 -25.80 -42.17
CA GLY A 12 -22.98 -24.58 -42.01
C GLY A 12 -23.31 -24.16 -40.58
N ASN A 13 -22.99 -24.99 -39.59
CA ASN A 13 -23.06 -24.68 -38.16
C ASN A 13 -21.67 -24.33 -37.64
N VAL A 14 -21.33 -23.04 -37.67
CA VAL A 14 -20.51 -22.49 -36.58
C VAL A 14 -21.41 -22.51 -35.35
N SER A 15 -21.39 -23.61 -34.60
CA SER A 15 -21.99 -23.63 -33.26
C SER A 15 -21.20 -22.64 -32.42
N ASN A 16 -21.75 -21.45 -32.23
CA ASN A 16 -21.16 -20.38 -31.44
C ASN A 16 -21.01 -20.86 -29.99
N ALA A 17 -19.85 -21.45 -29.67
CA ALA A 17 -19.48 -21.92 -28.33
C ALA A 17 -19.39 -20.79 -27.28
N CYS A 18 -19.69 -19.54 -27.67
CA CYS A 18 -19.80 -18.36 -26.81
C CYS A 18 -21.15 -17.64 -26.91
N GLU A 19 -22.17 -18.16 -27.61
CA GLU A 19 -23.49 -17.50 -27.69
C GLU A 19 -24.28 -17.53 -26.36
N ASN A 20 -23.91 -18.41 -25.43
CA ASN A 20 -24.57 -18.58 -24.13
C ASN A 20 -23.70 -18.23 -22.91
N LYS A 21 -22.59 -17.50 -23.10
CA LYS A 21 -21.81 -16.92 -21.97
C LYS A 21 -22.17 -15.46 -21.80
N LYS A 22 -22.20 -14.97 -20.55
CA LYS A 22 -22.66 -13.60 -20.27
C LYS A 22 -21.70 -12.64 -20.96
N ASN A 23 -22.21 -11.76 -21.84
CA ASN A 23 -21.45 -10.92 -22.77
C ASN A 23 -20.15 -10.29 -22.22
N HIS A 24 -20.08 -9.99 -20.92
CA HIS A 24 -18.89 -9.45 -20.25
C HIS A 24 -17.68 -10.41 -20.20
N GLU A 25 -17.89 -11.72 -20.12
CA GLU A 25 -16.85 -12.75 -19.95
C GLU A 25 -16.02 -12.92 -21.23
N LEU A 26 -16.69 -12.98 -22.39
CA LEU A 26 -16.06 -13.02 -23.72
C LEU A 26 -15.23 -11.74 -23.97
N ASN A 27 -15.78 -10.57 -23.66
CA ASN A 27 -15.08 -9.28 -23.79
C ASN A 27 -13.81 -9.21 -22.93
N LEU A 28 -13.83 -9.79 -21.72
CA LEU A 28 -12.65 -9.89 -20.84
C LEU A 28 -11.56 -10.80 -21.41
N GLY A 29 -11.95 -11.96 -21.97
CA GLY A 29 -11.02 -12.88 -22.64
C GLY A 29 -10.31 -12.22 -23.81
N LEU A 30 -11.09 -11.65 -24.74
CA LEU A 30 -10.58 -10.95 -25.92
C LEU A 30 -9.69 -9.75 -25.56
N TYR A 31 -10.03 -8.98 -24.52
CA TYR A 31 -9.19 -7.87 -24.06
C TYR A 31 -7.83 -8.34 -23.52
N TYR A 32 -7.80 -9.48 -22.82
CA TYR A 32 -6.55 -10.04 -22.27
C TYR A 32 -5.66 -10.62 -23.38
N GLU A 33 -6.24 -11.33 -24.35
CA GLU A 33 -5.53 -11.80 -25.55
C GLU A 33 -4.89 -10.64 -26.31
N ASN A 34 -5.66 -9.58 -26.59
CA ASN A 34 -5.14 -8.37 -27.26
C ASN A 34 -4.00 -7.70 -26.47
N LEU A 35 -4.02 -7.75 -25.13
CA LEU A 35 -2.91 -7.26 -24.30
C LEU A 35 -1.65 -8.12 -24.46
N VAL A 36 -1.77 -9.45 -24.41
CA VAL A 36 -0.62 -10.37 -24.58
C VAL A 36 0.00 -10.18 -25.97
N LEU A 37 -0.82 -10.15 -27.02
CA LEU A 37 -0.38 -9.92 -28.39
C LEU A 37 0.30 -8.56 -28.57
N LYS A 38 -0.21 -7.50 -27.90
CA LYS A 38 0.39 -6.16 -27.93
C LYS A 38 1.78 -6.08 -27.28
N TYR A 39 2.07 -6.93 -26.29
CA TYR A 39 3.37 -6.92 -25.57
C TYR A 39 4.39 -7.96 -26.10
N ASN A 40 4.02 -8.81 -27.07
CA ASN A 40 4.96 -9.65 -27.82
C ASN A 40 5.71 -8.79 -28.88
N ILE A 41 6.66 -7.96 -28.43
CA ILE A 41 7.31 -6.91 -29.23
C ILE A 41 8.40 -7.46 -30.18
N GLU A 42 9.05 -8.57 -29.83
CA GLU A 42 10.08 -9.21 -30.66
C GLU A 42 9.77 -10.69 -30.94
N GLU A 43 10.18 -11.17 -32.12
CA GLU A 43 9.95 -12.54 -32.58
C GLU A 43 10.65 -13.60 -31.69
N SER A 44 11.75 -13.20 -31.03
CA SER A 44 12.51 -13.98 -30.04
C SER A 44 11.80 -14.13 -28.68
N GLN A 45 10.73 -13.37 -28.43
CA GLN A 45 10.00 -13.29 -27.16
C GLN A 45 8.51 -13.61 -27.30
N LYS A 46 8.08 -14.22 -28.42
CA LYS A 46 6.68 -14.60 -28.67
C LYS A 46 6.17 -15.57 -27.60
N ILE A 47 5.45 -15.06 -26.61
CA ILE A 47 4.70 -15.89 -25.67
C ILE A 47 3.47 -16.41 -26.40
N ASN A 48 3.49 -17.71 -26.73
CA ASN A 48 2.33 -18.42 -27.27
C ASN A 48 1.18 -18.40 -26.25
N PHE A 49 0.01 -17.96 -26.68
CA PHE A 49 -1.22 -17.92 -25.88
C PHE A 49 -2.23 -18.91 -26.48
N LEU A 50 -2.73 -19.83 -25.65
CA LEU A 50 -3.70 -20.86 -26.03
C LEU A 50 -4.92 -20.77 -25.12
N TRP A 51 -6.09 -20.97 -25.70
CA TRP A 51 -7.39 -20.91 -25.01
C TRP A 51 -8.09 -22.27 -25.11
N HIS A 52 -8.77 -22.72 -24.06
CA HIS A 52 -9.47 -24.01 -24.05
C HIS A 52 -10.69 -23.97 -23.12
N ASP A 53 -11.86 -24.27 -23.65
CA ASP A 53 -13.10 -24.31 -22.87
C ASP A 53 -13.41 -25.74 -22.40
N PHE A 54 -13.05 -26.02 -21.15
CA PHE A 54 -13.22 -27.32 -20.50
C PHE A 54 -14.68 -27.78 -20.33
N HIS A 55 -15.67 -26.87 -20.36
CA HIS A 55 -17.07 -27.26 -20.20
C HIS A 55 -17.75 -27.54 -21.54
N TYR A 56 -17.34 -26.85 -22.61
CA TYR A 56 -17.91 -27.02 -23.93
C TYR A 56 -17.44 -28.30 -24.64
N GLU A 57 -16.15 -28.64 -24.56
CA GLU A 57 -15.60 -29.87 -25.16
C GLU A 57 -15.91 -31.14 -24.35
N GLY A 58 -16.72 -31.02 -23.29
CA GLY A 58 -17.01 -32.07 -22.33
C GLY A 58 -15.81 -32.40 -21.44
N ALA A 59 -16.04 -33.23 -20.43
CA ALA A 59 -15.02 -33.69 -19.48
C ALA A 59 -14.06 -34.73 -20.10
N GLN A 60 -13.49 -34.44 -21.27
CA GLN A 60 -12.38 -35.21 -21.83
C GLN A 60 -11.19 -35.11 -20.88
N GLN A 61 -10.72 -36.27 -20.43
CA GLN A 61 -9.80 -36.34 -19.30
C GLN A 61 -8.49 -35.62 -19.66
N ILE A 62 -7.82 -35.07 -18.64
CA ILE A 62 -6.62 -34.21 -18.76
C ILE A 62 -5.56 -34.77 -19.75
N HIS A 63 -5.45 -36.09 -19.89
CA HIS A 63 -4.59 -36.78 -20.85
C HIS A 63 -4.74 -36.32 -22.32
N GLN A 64 -5.95 -36.05 -22.80
CA GLN A 64 -6.22 -35.70 -24.21
C GLN A 64 -5.85 -34.25 -24.49
N ILE A 65 -6.02 -33.39 -23.48
CA ILE A 65 -5.56 -31.99 -23.51
C ILE A 65 -4.03 -31.95 -23.50
N ILE A 66 -3.37 -32.76 -22.65
CA ILE A 66 -1.91 -32.93 -22.63
C ILE A 66 -1.40 -33.39 -24.00
N ASP A 67 -2.05 -34.35 -24.66
CA ASP A 67 -1.64 -34.82 -25.99
C ASP A 67 -1.87 -33.77 -27.09
N LYS A 68 -2.95 -32.97 -27.04
CA LYS A 68 -3.16 -31.83 -27.95
C LYS A 68 -2.07 -30.75 -27.82
N ILE A 69 -1.66 -30.40 -26.60
CA ILE A 69 -0.64 -29.36 -26.35
C ILE A 69 0.79 -29.89 -26.39
N LYS A 70 1.00 -31.22 -26.47
CA LYS A 70 2.31 -31.88 -26.35
C LYS A 70 3.34 -31.36 -27.34
N ALA A 71 2.95 -31.26 -28.61
CA ALA A 71 3.80 -30.73 -29.67
C ALA A 71 4.22 -29.27 -29.44
N SER A 72 3.41 -28.50 -28.69
CA SER A 72 3.71 -27.12 -28.30
C SER A 72 4.40 -27.02 -26.94
N LEU A 73 4.28 -28.05 -26.08
CA LEU A 73 5.02 -28.15 -24.82
C LEU A 73 6.53 -28.33 -25.06
N ASP A 74 6.92 -29.02 -26.13
CA ASP A 74 8.33 -29.13 -26.52
C ASP A 74 8.93 -27.78 -26.94
N GLU A 75 8.11 -26.82 -27.41
CA GLU A 75 8.49 -25.42 -27.64
C GLU A 75 8.42 -24.55 -26.36
N ILE A 76 7.59 -24.92 -25.39
CA ILE A 76 7.40 -24.21 -24.11
C ILE A 76 8.33 -24.82 -23.04
N HIS A 77 9.59 -24.39 -23.02
CA HIS A 77 10.58 -24.87 -22.05
C HIS A 77 10.10 -24.78 -20.59
N TYR A 78 10.25 -25.88 -19.86
CA TYR A 78 9.93 -26.00 -18.42
C TYR A 78 11.18 -25.86 -17.53
N PHE A 79 10.96 -25.57 -16.24
CA PHE A 79 12.03 -25.38 -15.27
C PHE A 79 12.89 -26.63 -15.06
N LYS A 80 14.22 -26.42 -15.03
CA LYS A 80 15.15 -27.27 -14.27
C LYS A 80 15.93 -26.37 -13.32
N LEU A 81 15.86 -26.65 -12.03
CA LEU A 81 16.62 -25.94 -10.99
C LEU A 81 18.10 -26.32 -11.09
N ASN A 82 18.82 -25.62 -11.97
CA ASN A 82 20.19 -25.10 -11.81
C ASN A 82 20.71 -24.61 -13.18
N SER A 83 21.53 -23.56 -13.16
CA SER A 83 22.10 -22.81 -14.30
C SER A 83 21.12 -22.05 -15.23
N GLY A 84 21.01 -20.74 -15.00
CA GLY A 84 21.27 -19.75 -16.06
C GLY A 84 20.12 -19.13 -16.86
N ASP A 85 19.07 -19.88 -17.21
CA ASP A 85 18.18 -19.46 -18.30
C ASP A 85 16.84 -18.81 -17.92
N LYS A 86 16.31 -17.98 -18.83
CA LYS A 86 15.06 -17.20 -18.69
C LYS A 86 13.83 -17.93 -19.25
N GLN A 87 12.66 -17.66 -18.66
CA GLN A 87 11.35 -18.13 -19.12
C GLN A 87 11.02 -17.65 -20.54
N LYS A 88 10.52 -18.57 -21.40
CA LYS A 88 10.13 -18.28 -22.80
C LYS A 88 8.67 -18.57 -23.17
N GLY A 89 7.84 -19.05 -22.23
CA GLY A 89 6.42 -19.31 -22.50
C GLY A 89 5.54 -19.29 -21.24
N ILE A 90 4.22 -19.16 -21.46
CA ILE A 90 3.19 -19.20 -20.42
C ILE A 90 2.02 -20.06 -20.92
N LEU A 91 2.04 -21.35 -20.56
CA LEU A 91 0.86 -22.20 -20.75
C LEU A 91 -0.14 -21.93 -19.63
N ARG A 92 -1.36 -21.46 -19.98
CA ARG A 92 -2.43 -21.21 -19.01
C ARG A 92 -3.63 -22.12 -19.24
N VAL A 93 -3.63 -23.28 -18.59
CA VAL A 93 -4.75 -24.23 -18.58
C VAL A 93 -5.76 -23.90 -17.48
N ASN A 94 -6.52 -22.83 -17.67
CA ASN A 94 -7.69 -22.52 -16.82
C ASN A 94 -8.98 -22.67 -17.62
N CYS A 95 -9.84 -23.57 -17.15
CA CYS A 95 -11.24 -23.70 -17.54
C CYS A 95 -11.95 -22.33 -17.53
N LEU A 96 -12.91 -22.10 -18.45
CA LEU A 96 -13.61 -20.81 -18.53
C LEU A 96 -14.64 -20.59 -17.42
N ASP A 97 -15.36 -21.64 -17.03
CA ASP A 97 -16.39 -21.54 -15.97
C ASP A 97 -15.75 -21.66 -14.58
N CYS A 98 -14.57 -22.29 -14.52
CA CYS A 98 -13.62 -22.18 -13.42
C CYS A 98 -12.47 -21.22 -13.76
N LEU A 99 -12.75 -20.12 -14.49
CA LEU A 99 -11.91 -18.92 -14.46
C LEU A 99 -12.16 -18.31 -13.10
N ASP A 100 -11.52 -18.94 -12.13
CA ASP A 100 -11.91 -18.78 -10.76
C ASP A 100 -11.75 -17.31 -10.42
N ARG A 101 -12.75 -16.77 -9.73
CA ARG A 101 -12.76 -15.38 -9.27
C ARG A 101 -11.73 -15.14 -8.16
N ALA A 102 -10.78 -16.07 -8.04
CA ALA A 102 -9.48 -15.96 -7.41
C ALA A 102 -8.42 -15.45 -8.40
N ASN A 103 -8.01 -16.12 -9.49
CA ASN A 103 -6.70 -15.80 -10.10
C ASN A 103 -6.63 -14.55 -11.00
N VAL A 104 -7.57 -14.35 -11.95
CA VAL A 104 -7.63 -13.07 -12.68
C VAL A 104 -8.05 -11.97 -11.73
N THR A 105 -9.05 -12.25 -10.89
CA THR A 105 -9.57 -11.34 -9.87
C THR A 105 -8.54 -11.01 -8.79
N GLN A 106 -7.52 -11.80 -8.50
CA GLN A 106 -6.47 -11.47 -7.51
C GLN A 106 -5.39 -10.62 -8.16
N CYS A 107 -5.01 -10.87 -9.41
CA CYS A 107 -4.14 -9.92 -10.13
C CYS A 107 -4.86 -8.59 -10.40
N VAL A 108 -6.16 -8.63 -10.73
CA VAL A 108 -6.99 -7.46 -10.98
C VAL A 108 -7.50 -6.82 -9.69
N PHE A 109 -7.71 -7.51 -8.57
CA PHE A 109 -8.01 -6.86 -7.27
C PHE A 109 -6.74 -6.40 -6.55
N ALA A 110 -5.60 -7.08 -6.69
CA ALA A 110 -4.33 -6.54 -6.19
C ALA A 110 -3.96 -5.24 -6.93
N LYS A 111 -4.03 -5.24 -8.26
CA LYS A 111 -3.57 -4.10 -9.08
C LYS A 111 -4.66 -3.04 -9.31
N THR A 112 -5.87 -3.47 -9.65
CA THR A 112 -7.05 -2.63 -9.89
C THR A 112 -7.96 -2.53 -8.68
N GLY A 113 -8.07 -3.54 -7.82
CA GLY A 113 -8.90 -3.47 -6.60
C GLY A 113 -8.35 -2.45 -5.61
N GLN A 114 -7.05 -2.39 -5.34
CA GLN A 114 -6.45 -1.24 -4.64
C GLN A 114 -6.72 0.11 -5.35
N ARG A 115 -6.85 0.14 -6.69
CA ARG A 115 -7.21 1.37 -7.44
C ARG A 115 -8.71 1.70 -7.30
N THR A 116 -9.57 0.70 -7.31
CA THR A 116 -11.02 0.81 -7.09
C THR A 116 -11.31 1.21 -5.65
N ILE A 117 -10.61 0.63 -4.67
CA ILE A 117 -10.69 0.96 -3.24
C ILE A 117 -10.17 2.40 -3.03
N TYR A 118 -9.06 2.79 -3.64
CA TYR A 118 -8.58 4.18 -3.64
C TYR A 118 -9.62 5.17 -4.21
N GLU A 119 -10.20 4.87 -5.39
CA GLU A 119 -11.29 5.67 -5.98
C GLU A 119 -12.65 5.55 -5.26
N TYR A 120 -12.81 4.58 -4.36
CA TYR A 120 -13.99 4.35 -3.52
C TYR A 120 -13.89 5.15 -2.21
N VAL A 121 -12.74 5.10 -1.54
CA VAL A 121 -12.40 5.93 -0.38
C VAL A 121 -12.36 7.40 -0.78
N LYS A 122 -11.82 7.76 -1.95
CA LYS A 122 -11.93 9.11 -2.56
C LYS A 122 -13.37 9.62 -2.71
N LYS A 123 -14.36 8.73 -2.76
CA LYS A 123 -15.80 9.07 -2.78
C LYS A 123 -16.44 9.03 -1.39
N VAL A 124 -15.62 9.13 -0.35
CA VAL A 124 -16.00 9.14 1.08
C VAL A 124 -16.80 7.89 1.45
N LYS A 125 -16.46 6.75 0.84
CA LYS A 125 -17.12 5.47 1.12
C LYS A 125 -16.27 4.62 2.06
N LEU A 126 -16.91 4.20 3.15
CA LEU A 126 -16.34 3.38 4.21
C LEU A 126 -16.13 1.94 3.74
N LEU A 127 -14.97 1.36 4.07
CA LEU A 127 -14.69 -0.05 3.79
C LEU A 127 -15.33 -0.92 4.87
N PRO A 128 -15.87 -2.11 4.56
CA PRO A 128 -16.40 -3.03 5.57
C PRO A 128 -15.39 -3.36 6.68
N GLU A 129 -15.85 -3.64 7.90
CA GLU A 129 -14.99 -3.97 9.06
C GLU A 129 -13.93 -5.04 8.75
N LYS A 130 -14.32 -6.08 8.02
CA LYS A 130 -13.41 -7.15 7.58
C LYS A 130 -12.25 -6.63 6.73
N GLU A 131 -12.50 -5.68 5.84
CA GLU A 131 -11.48 -5.08 4.97
C GLU A 131 -10.58 -4.13 5.77
N ILE A 132 -11.12 -3.36 6.73
CA ILE A 132 -10.31 -2.55 7.66
C ILE A 132 -9.40 -3.45 8.51
N LYS A 133 -9.90 -4.58 9.01
CA LYS A 133 -9.08 -5.56 9.73
C LYS A 133 -7.92 -6.05 8.86
N ILE A 134 -8.21 -6.52 7.64
CA ILE A 134 -7.19 -7.02 6.70
C ILE A 134 -6.16 -5.94 6.37
N LEU A 135 -6.61 -4.70 6.13
CA LEU A 135 -5.76 -3.54 5.88
C LEU A 135 -4.78 -3.29 7.03
N CYS A 136 -5.27 -3.30 8.28
CA CYS A 136 -4.43 -3.09 9.46
C CYS A 136 -3.46 -4.26 9.71
N GLU A 137 -3.88 -5.52 9.53
CA GLU A 137 -2.96 -6.67 9.65
C GLU A 137 -1.85 -6.63 8.58
N GLN A 138 -2.21 -6.39 7.32
CA GLN A 138 -1.23 -6.27 6.22
C GLN A 138 -0.26 -5.11 6.44
N LEU A 139 -0.72 -4.00 7.01
CA LEU A 139 0.14 -2.87 7.32
C LEU A 139 1.15 -3.22 8.43
N LYS A 140 0.70 -3.84 9.53
CA LYS A 140 1.59 -4.32 10.60
C LYS A 140 2.67 -5.27 10.05
N ASP A 141 2.31 -6.13 9.11
CA ASP A 141 3.23 -7.06 8.45
C ASP A 141 4.37 -6.39 7.67
N ILE A 142 4.15 -5.20 7.08
CA ILE A 142 5.24 -4.44 6.45
C ILE A 142 5.97 -3.56 7.46
N LEU A 143 5.24 -2.84 8.32
CA LEU A 143 5.79 -1.87 9.27
C LEU A 143 6.67 -2.52 10.34
N LYS A 144 6.41 -3.77 10.75
CA LYS A 144 7.26 -4.50 11.73
C LYS A 144 8.73 -4.63 11.31
N ASN A 145 9.02 -4.53 10.01
CA ASN A 145 10.38 -4.60 9.46
C ASN A 145 11.00 -3.21 9.23
N GLU A 146 10.24 -2.13 9.41
CA GLU A 146 10.74 -0.75 9.28
C GLU A 146 11.46 -0.31 10.55
N GLN A 147 12.51 0.51 10.40
CA GLN A 147 13.29 1.07 11.51
C GLN A 147 12.60 2.34 12.08
N ASN A 148 12.93 2.72 13.31
CA ASN A 148 12.41 3.96 13.92
C ASN A 148 12.94 5.24 13.25
N VAL A 149 14.07 5.14 12.53
CA VAL A 149 14.69 6.21 11.74
C VAL A 149 14.68 5.76 10.28
N LEU A 150 13.70 6.21 9.49
CA LEU A 150 13.56 5.80 8.10
C LEU A 150 14.44 6.65 7.16
N PRO A 151 15.28 6.05 6.30
CA PRO A 151 15.97 6.79 5.25
C PRO A 151 14.99 7.18 4.14
N VAL A 152 15.01 8.46 3.74
CA VAL A 152 14.13 9.03 2.72
C VAL A 152 14.97 9.65 1.61
N LYS A 153 14.58 9.42 0.35
CA LYS A 153 15.28 9.95 -0.83
C LYS A 153 14.52 11.11 -1.45
N VAL A 154 15.25 12.07 -2.02
CA VAL A 154 14.65 13.13 -2.84
C VAL A 154 14.38 12.65 -4.28
N PRO A 155 13.39 13.23 -4.99
CA PRO A 155 12.41 14.20 -4.51
C PRO A 155 11.36 13.55 -3.59
N VAL A 156 10.93 14.29 -2.57
CA VAL A 156 9.86 13.91 -1.64
C VAL A 156 9.07 15.15 -1.22
N VAL A 157 7.76 14.99 -1.07
CA VAL A 157 6.85 16.00 -0.51
C VAL A 157 6.65 15.69 0.97
N VAL A 158 6.93 16.65 1.84
CA VAL A 158 6.78 16.51 3.29
C VAL A 158 5.46 17.12 3.73
N CYS A 159 4.68 16.36 4.49
CA CYS A 159 3.34 16.72 4.97
C CYS A 159 3.30 16.66 6.49
N GLY A 160 2.81 17.72 7.13
CA GLY A 160 2.43 17.72 8.54
C GLY A 160 1.02 17.17 8.76
N ASP A 161 0.41 17.64 9.85
CA ASP A 161 -0.88 17.20 10.39
C ASP A 161 -2.02 17.23 9.36
N ILE A 162 -2.90 16.24 9.45
CA ILE A 162 -4.07 16.07 8.58
C ILE A 162 -5.40 16.10 9.38
N HIS A 163 -5.40 15.64 10.64
CA HIS A 163 -6.54 15.75 11.58
C HIS A 163 -7.93 15.48 10.96
N GLY A 164 -8.09 14.37 10.25
CA GLY A 164 -9.36 14.00 9.63
C GLY A 164 -9.90 14.96 8.56
N GLN A 165 -9.07 15.87 8.03
CA GLN A 165 -9.42 16.81 6.94
C GLN A 165 -9.32 16.14 5.56
N PHE A 166 -10.19 15.18 5.30
CA PHE A 166 -10.08 14.31 4.13
C PHE A 166 -10.12 15.04 2.77
N TYR A 167 -10.93 16.10 2.63
CA TYR A 167 -10.99 16.85 1.37
C TYR A 167 -9.71 17.65 1.11
N ASP A 168 -9.07 18.17 2.16
CA ASP A 168 -7.81 18.90 2.07
C ASP A 168 -6.65 17.94 1.76
N LEU A 169 -6.66 16.72 2.34
CA LEU A 169 -5.76 15.63 1.94
C LEU A 169 -5.92 15.25 0.46
N LEU A 170 -7.15 15.23 -0.07
CA LEU A 170 -7.37 15.00 -1.50
C LEU A 170 -6.89 16.16 -2.38
N GLU A 171 -6.95 17.41 -1.90
CA GLU A 171 -6.42 18.57 -2.62
C GLU A 171 -4.89 18.59 -2.62
N LEU A 172 -4.26 18.23 -1.49
CA LEU A 172 -2.82 18.04 -1.38
C LEU A 172 -2.29 17.10 -2.46
N PHE A 173 -2.94 15.94 -2.67
CA PHE A 173 -2.57 15.01 -3.75
C PHE A 173 -2.81 15.54 -5.18
N LYS A 174 -3.71 16.53 -5.37
CA LYS A 174 -3.89 17.19 -6.68
C LYS A 174 -2.79 18.21 -6.94
N ILE A 175 -2.42 19.00 -5.93
CA ILE A 175 -1.42 20.07 -6.04
C ILE A 175 -0.01 19.48 -6.16
N ALA A 176 0.36 18.55 -5.27
CA ALA A 176 1.71 17.99 -5.19
C ALA A 176 1.95 16.79 -6.12
N GLY A 177 0.89 16.24 -6.73
CA GLY A 177 0.95 15.14 -7.69
C GLY A 177 0.64 13.76 -7.08
N ASN A 178 0.09 12.86 -7.89
CA ASN A 178 -0.36 11.55 -7.40
C ASN A 178 0.81 10.54 -7.33
N CYS A 179 0.60 9.45 -6.59
CA CYS A 179 1.52 8.30 -6.60
C CYS A 179 1.14 7.32 -7.74
N PRO A 180 2.14 6.71 -8.42
CA PRO A 180 3.54 6.58 -8.02
C PRO A 180 4.50 7.70 -8.48
N GLU A 181 4.00 8.73 -9.17
CA GLU A 181 4.85 9.77 -9.77
C GLU A 181 5.54 10.64 -8.70
N THR A 182 4.82 10.97 -7.62
CA THR A 182 5.32 11.74 -6.46
C THR A 182 5.59 10.82 -5.25
N ASN A 183 6.67 11.07 -4.51
CA ASN A 183 6.96 10.44 -3.21
C ASN A 183 6.52 11.36 -2.06
N TYR A 184 6.07 10.79 -0.94
CA TYR A 184 5.57 11.51 0.22
C TYR A 184 6.17 11.00 1.53
N LEU A 185 6.40 11.94 2.44
CA LEU A 185 6.67 11.73 3.86
C LEU A 185 5.61 12.47 4.67
N PHE A 186 4.73 11.72 5.35
CA PHE A 186 3.78 12.28 6.30
C PHE A 186 4.30 12.15 7.74
N MET A 187 4.17 13.21 8.52
CA MET A 187 4.79 13.35 9.85
C MET A 187 3.82 13.11 11.03
N GLY A 188 2.78 12.30 10.84
CA GLY A 188 1.79 11.97 11.88
C GLY A 188 0.50 12.77 11.82
N ASP A 189 -0.31 12.60 12.85
CA ASP A 189 -1.56 13.32 13.16
C ASP A 189 -2.59 13.25 12.03
N TYR A 190 -2.96 12.02 11.69
CA TYR A 190 -3.92 11.68 10.64
C TYR A 190 -5.37 11.76 11.11
N VAL A 191 -5.59 11.56 12.42
CA VAL A 191 -6.89 11.36 13.05
C VAL A 191 -7.21 12.46 14.07
N ASP A 192 -8.41 12.35 14.65
CA ASP A 192 -9.02 13.31 15.59
C ASP A 192 -9.28 14.71 15.00
N ARG A 193 -9.98 15.55 15.78
CA ARG A 193 -10.42 16.93 15.45
C ARG A 193 -11.43 17.02 14.29
N GLY A 194 -11.09 16.48 13.12
CA GLY A 194 -11.96 16.43 11.94
C GLY A 194 -12.96 15.28 11.95
N TYR A 195 -13.88 15.29 10.99
CA TYR A 195 -14.98 14.31 10.90
C TYR A 195 -14.72 13.12 9.97
N HIS A 196 -13.55 13.08 9.30
CA HIS A 196 -13.18 12.09 8.28
C HIS A 196 -11.80 11.45 8.55
N SER A 197 -11.47 11.26 9.83
CA SER A 197 -10.26 10.57 10.29
C SER A 197 -10.12 9.18 9.69
N VAL A 198 -11.21 8.40 9.68
CA VAL A 198 -11.24 7.03 9.14
C VAL A 198 -10.88 7.03 7.65
N GLU A 199 -11.44 7.95 6.87
CA GLU A 199 -11.17 8.07 5.43
C GLU A 199 -9.72 8.50 5.17
N CYS A 200 -9.19 9.45 5.95
CA CYS A 200 -7.77 9.86 5.89
C CYS A 200 -6.84 8.68 6.13
N ILE A 201 -6.98 8.01 7.28
CA ILE A 201 -6.06 6.95 7.67
C ILE A 201 -6.20 5.70 6.80
N THR A 202 -7.43 5.36 6.38
CA THR A 202 -7.67 4.29 5.41
C THR A 202 -6.95 4.59 4.09
N LEU A 203 -7.06 5.83 3.58
CA LEU A 203 -6.39 6.23 2.34
C LEU A 203 -4.87 6.14 2.45
N LEU A 204 -4.29 6.65 3.54
CA LEU A 204 -2.84 6.61 3.78
C LEU A 204 -2.32 5.18 3.94
N PHE A 205 -3.03 4.31 4.66
CA PHE A 205 -2.67 2.90 4.83
C PHE A 205 -2.71 2.14 3.49
N LEU A 206 -3.74 2.36 2.67
CA LEU A 206 -3.82 1.77 1.32
C LEU A 206 -2.69 2.26 0.40
N LEU A 207 -2.36 3.55 0.47
CA LEU A 207 -1.25 4.14 -0.28
C LEU A 207 0.10 3.59 0.18
N LYS A 208 0.32 3.42 1.50
CA LYS A 208 1.51 2.78 2.07
C LYS A 208 1.65 1.33 1.64
N LEU A 209 0.58 0.53 1.67
CA LEU A 209 0.60 -0.86 1.17
C LEU A 209 0.86 -0.94 -0.34
N ARG A 210 0.29 -0.02 -1.13
CA ARG A 210 0.42 0.00 -2.59
C ARG A 210 1.79 0.48 -3.07
N TYR A 211 2.37 1.45 -2.36
CA TYR A 211 3.57 2.17 -2.74
C TYR A 211 4.56 2.29 -1.58
N LYS A 212 4.89 1.15 -0.94
CA LYS A 212 5.69 1.05 0.29
C LYS A 212 6.97 1.89 0.35
N ASP A 213 7.67 2.03 -0.79
CA ASP A 213 8.95 2.72 -0.95
C ASP A 213 8.80 4.19 -1.37
N ARG A 214 7.56 4.69 -1.53
CA ARG A 214 7.23 6.05 -1.97
C ARG A 214 6.30 6.80 -1.03
N ILE A 215 5.52 6.08 -0.23
CA ILE A 215 4.67 6.63 0.83
C ILE A 215 5.33 6.25 2.15
N ILE A 216 5.72 7.25 2.91
CA ILE A 216 6.25 7.11 4.26
C ILE A 216 5.27 7.80 5.21
N ILE A 217 4.90 7.10 6.28
CA ILE A 217 3.97 7.56 7.30
C ILE A 217 4.64 7.37 8.66
N LEU A 218 4.89 8.48 9.36
CA LEU A 218 5.38 8.47 10.73
C LEU A 218 4.23 8.40 11.73
N ARG A 219 4.54 8.19 13.00
CA ARG A 219 3.59 8.27 14.11
C ARG A 219 3.50 9.72 14.61
N GLY A 220 2.30 10.26 14.76
CA GLY A 220 2.03 11.47 15.53
C GLY A 220 1.58 11.15 16.96
N ASN A 221 1.33 12.18 17.77
CA ASN A 221 0.81 11.96 19.13
C ASN A 221 -0.67 11.52 19.13
N HIS A 222 -1.43 11.93 18.10
CA HIS A 222 -2.80 11.49 17.89
C HIS A 222 -2.89 10.03 17.44
N GLU A 223 -1.79 9.39 16.99
CA GLU A 223 -1.73 7.93 16.75
C GLU A 223 -1.49 7.11 18.05
N SER A 224 -2.34 7.35 19.06
CA SER A 224 -2.30 6.68 20.37
C SER A 224 -3.71 6.42 20.94
N ARG A 225 -3.88 5.37 21.75
CA ARG A 225 -5.20 5.00 22.31
C ARG A 225 -5.78 6.07 23.23
N GLN A 226 -4.96 6.66 24.11
CA GLN A 226 -5.40 7.67 25.08
C GLN A 226 -5.95 8.94 24.38
N ILE A 227 -5.27 9.40 23.33
CA ILE A 227 -5.65 10.62 22.61
C ILE A 227 -6.86 10.36 21.72
N THR A 228 -6.88 9.28 20.95
CA THR A 228 -8.03 8.93 20.09
C THR A 228 -9.34 8.65 20.85
N GLN A 229 -9.27 8.23 22.11
CA GLN A 229 -10.43 8.15 23.02
C GLN A 229 -10.98 9.52 23.44
N SER A 230 -10.12 10.54 23.48
CA SER A 230 -10.44 11.86 24.06
C SER A 230 -10.76 12.93 23.00
N TYR A 231 -10.24 12.78 21.77
CA TYR A 231 -10.25 13.84 20.75
C TYR A 231 -11.08 13.52 19.47
N GLY A 232 -11.83 12.43 19.50
CA GLY A 232 -12.97 12.17 18.61
C GLY A 232 -12.87 10.99 17.66
N PHE A 233 -11.70 10.37 17.45
CA PHE A 233 -11.52 9.25 16.53
C PHE A 233 -12.26 7.99 17.00
N TYR A 234 -12.26 7.73 18.31
CA TYR A 234 -13.07 6.67 18.92
C TYR A 234 -14.56 6.86 18.61
N ASP A 235 -15.10 8.06 18.88
CA ASP A 235 -16.49 8.40 18.62
C ASP A 235 -16.82 8.39 17.12
N GLU A 236 -15.89 8.79 16.26
CA GLU A 236 -16.01 8.69 14.82
C GLU A 236 -16.16 7.22 14.37
N CYS A 237 -15.31 6.32 14.87
CA CYS A 237 -15.38 4.89 14.58
C CYS A 237 -16.72 4.29 15.05
N MET A 238 -17.13 4.59 16.30
CA MET A 238 -18.39 4.13 16.86
C MET A 238 -19.60 4.65 16.08
N ARG A 239 -19.60 5.94 15.70
CA ARG A 239 -20.68 6.56 14.91
C ARG A 239 -20.78 6.02 13.49
N LYS A 240 -19.64 5.73 12.84
CA LYS A 240 -19.59 5.28 11.43
C LYS A 240 -19.86 3.79 11.26
N TYR A 241 -19.54 2.96 12.26
CA TYR A 241 -19.57 1.50 12.14
C TYR A 241 -20.35 0.76 13.24
N ALA A 242 -20.78 1.45 14.31
CA ALA A 242 -21.43 0.85 15.47
C ALA A 242 -20.63 -0.27 16.15
N THR A 243 -19.30 -0.26 16.05
CA THR A 243 -18.41 -1.29 16.60
C THR A 243 -17.07 -0.72 17.08
N TYR A 244 -16.64 -1.18 18.25
CA TYR A 244 -15.35 -0.88 18.86
C TYR A 244 -14.17 -1.37 18.00
N ASN A 245 -14.38 -2.43 17.22
CA ASN A 245 -13.33 -3.14 16.50
C ASN A 245 -12.54 -2.25 15.53
N ILE A 246 -13.20 -1.29 14.87
CA ILE A 246 -12.55 -0.38 13.91
C ILE A 246 -11.48 0.47 14.59
N TRP A 247 -11.85 1.14 15.69
CA TRP A 247 -10.92 1.93 16.49
C TRP A 247 -9.75 1.06 16.95
N ASN A 248 -10.06 -0.12 17.49
CA ASN A 248 -9.06 -1.05 17.98
C ASN A 248 -8.06 -1.46 16.87
N TYR A 249 -8.53 -1.87 15.69
CA TYR A 249 -7.66 -2.28 14.57
C TYR A 249 -6.75 -1.15 14.10
N PHE A 250 -7.23 0.09 14.07
CA PHE A 250 -6.38 1.25 13.73
C PHE A 250 -5.35 1.52 14.83
N THR A 251 -5.75 1.58 16.09
CA THR A 251 -4.80 1.80 17.20
C THR A 251 -3.77 0.68 17.35
N ASP A 252 -4.12 -0.57 17.04
CA ASP A 252 -3.17 -1.68 16.98
C ASP A 252 -2.15 -1.52 15.85
N ALA A 253 -2.56 -0.95 14.71
CA ALA A 253 -1.63 -0.64 13.61
C ALA A 253 -0.75 0.58 13.90
N PHE A 254 -1.26 1.58 14.64
CA PHE A 254 -0.52 2.79 15.03
C PHE A 254 0.73 2.49 15.85
N MET A 255 0.71 1.44 16.67
CA MET A 255 1.89 0.99 17.42
C MET A 255 3.09 0.62 16.53
N PHE A 256 2.86 0.27 15.26
CA PHE A 256 3.93 -0.14 14.35
C PHE A 256 4.52 1.02 13.53
N LEU A 257 3.91 2.21 13.55
CA LEU A 257 4.34 3.37 12.79
C LEU A 257 5.75 3.84 13.23
N PRO A 258 6.71 4.02 12.30
CA PRO A 258 8.01 4.61 12.59
C PRO A 258 7.93 5.98 13.25
N LEU A 259 8.89 6.29 14.12
CA LEU A 259 8.88 7.54 14.91
C LEU A 259 9.47 8.72 14.13
N THR A 260 10.48 8.48 13.29
CA THR A 260 11.28 9.53 12.65
C THR A 260 11.75 9.13 11.25
N ALA A 261 12.15 10.12 10.47
CA ALA A 261 12.71 9.98 9.13
C ALA A 261 13.97 10.84 8.95
N MET A 262 14.79 10.47 7.97
CA MET A 262 16.05 11.13 7.64
C MET A 262 16.14 11.31 6.12
N ILE A 263 15.92 12.53 5.62
CA ILE A 263 15.94 12.85 4.19
C ILE A 263 17.39 13.10 3.75
N GLU A 264 17.90 12.25 2.84
CA GLU A 264 19.26 12.31 2.25
C GLU A 264 20.40 12.44 3.29
N SER A 265 20.18 12.02 4.53
CA SER A 265 21.10 12.28 5.67
C SER A 265 21.35 13.77 5.98
N HIS A 266 20.50 14.68 5.51
CA HIS A 266 20.59 16.13 5.77
C HIS A 266 19.44 16.67 6.63
N PHE A 267 18.20 16.19 6.44
CA PHE A 267 17.03 16.68 7.20
C PHE A 267 16.47 15.60 8.09
N PHE A 268 16.46 15.85 9.39
CA PHE A 268 15.81 14.99 10.38
C PHE A 268 14.34 15.41 10.52
N CYS A 269 13.43 14.44 10.43
CA CYS A 269 11.99 14.66 10.44
C CYS A 269 11.34 13.80 11.52
N LEU A 270 10.41 14.39 12.25
CA LEU A 270 9.71 13.83 13.40
C LEU A 270 8.39 14.60 13.57
N HIS A 271 7.51 14.14 14.47
CA HIS A 271 6.21 14.79 14.67
C HIS A 271 6.28 16.00 15.63
N GLY A 272 6.67 15.78 16.88
CA GLY A 272 6.75 16.82 17.92
C GLY A 272 8.10 17.52 17.96
N GLY A 273 8.98 17.08 18.86
CA GLY A 273 10.24 17.77 19.13
C GLY A 273 11.39 16.89 19.60
N LEU A 274 12.43 17.51 20.14
CA LEU A 274 13.62 16.82 20.62
C LEU A 274 13.41 16.24 22.04
N SER A 275 14.28 15.32 22.45
CA SER A 275 14.30 14.70 23.78
C SER A 275 15.63 14.94 24.49
N PRO A 276 15.65 15.24 25.81
CA PRO A 276 16.88 15.30 26.59
C PRO A 276 17.55 13.93 26.80
N PHE A 277 16.91 12.83 26.38
CA PHE A 277 17.44 11.46 26.48
C PHE A 277 18.00 10.92 25.14
N ILE A 278 17.96 11.73 24.07
CA ILE A 278 18.36 11.33 22.72
C ILE A 278 19.57 12.17 22.27
N ASP A 279 20.77 11.59 22.40
CA ASP A 279 22.03 12.20 21.94
C ASP A 279 22.47 11.70 20.54
N SER A 280 21.86 10.64 20.01
CA SER A 280 22.22 10.02 18.73
C SER A 280 21.02 9.37 18.03
N LEU A 281 21.13 9.14 16.71
CA LEU A 281 20.12 8.36 15.96
C LEU A 281 20.05 6.90 16.42
N ASP A 282 21.12 6.35 17.00
CA ASP A 282 21.11 4.99 17.53
C ASP A 282 20.23 4.84 18.79
N HIS A 283 20.14 5.88 19.63
CA HIS A 283 19.15 5.88 20.72
C HIS A 283 17.73 5.77 20.15
N ILE A 284 17.42 6.51 19.08
CA ILE A 284 16.11 6.46 18.41
C ILE A 284 15.85 5.07 17.81
N ARG A 285 16.85 4.47 17.14
CA ARG A 285 16.76 3.11 16.56
C ARG A 285 16.49 2.03 17.62
N GLN A 286 16.90 2.25 18.88
CA GLN A 286 16.74 1.31 19.98
C GLN A 286 15.41 1.44 20.74
N ILE A 287 14.60 2.48 20.50
CA ILE A 287 13.28 2.65 21.15
C ILE A 287 12.36 1.47 20.80
N GLU A 288 11.80 0.80 21.81
CA GLU A 288 10.74 -0.19 21.62
C GLU A 288 9.43 0.52 21.24
N ARG A 289 9.20 0.77 19.94
CA ARG A 289 8.05 1.57 19.49
C ARG A 289 6.70 0.85 19.51
N ILE A 290 6.70 -0.49 19.55
CA ILE A 290 5.49 -1.33 19.39
C ILE A 290 4.74 -1.45 20.72
N GLN A 291 4.27 -0.30 21.19
CA GLN A 291 3.47 -0.11 22.38
C GLN A 291 2.61 1.15 22.23
N ASP A 292 1.67 1.35 23.16
CA ASP A 292 1.04 2.65 23.36
C ASP A 292 2.11 3.70 23.74
N VAL A 293 1.86 4.97 23.41
CA VAL A 293 2.79 6.05 23.74
C VAL A 293 2.87 6.18 25.28
N PRO A 294 4.05 6.06 25.90
CA PRO A 294 4.18 6.23 27.34
C PRO A 294 3.94 7.70 27.74
N SER A 295 3.61 7.94 29.01
CA SER A 295 3.40 9.32 29.51
C SER A 295 4.69 10.16 29.55
N GLU A 296 5.86 9.52 29.57
CA GLU A 296 7.17 10.16 29.66
C GLU A 296 8.24 9.37 28.90
N GLY A 297 9.42 9.98 28.73
CA GLY A 297 10.60 9.36 28.10
C GLY A 297 10.69 9.57 26.58
N PRO A 298 11.75 9.06 25.94
CA PRO A 298 12.17 9.48 24.60
C PRO A 298 11.12 9.31 23.50
N MET A 299 10.23 8.31 23.62
CA MET A 299 9.13 8.11 22.68
C MET A 299 8.00 9.12 22.87
N CYS A 300 7.73 9.55 24.10
CA CYS A 300 6.78 10.62 24.39
C CYS A 300 7.33 11.94 23.84
N ASP A 301 8.58 12.27 24.18
CA ASP A 301 9.24 13.51 23.81
C ASP A 301 9.27 13.75 22.29
N LEU A 302 9.61 12.72 21.49
CA LEU A 302 9.61 12.78 20.02
C LEU A 302 8.23 13.12 19.40
N LEU A 303 7.15 12.89 20.15
CA LEU A 303 5.77 13.10 19.72
C LEU A 303 5.12 14.33 20.39
N TRP A 304 5.70 14.87 21.46
CA TRP A 304 5.04 15.89 22.30
C TRP A 304 5.86 17.15 22.60
N SER A 305 7.17 17.14 22.38
CA SER A 305 8.01 18.30 22.66
C SER A 305 7.80 19.44 21.65
N ASP A 306 7.95 20.70 22.10
CA ASP A 306 7.79 21.91 21.28
C ASP A 306 9.04 22.80 21.33
N PRO A 307 9.38 23.55 20.27
CA PRO A 307 10.36 24.62 20.35
C PRO A 307 9.82 25.80 21.20
N ASP A 308 10.72 26.50 21.90
CA ASP A 308 10.42 27.65 22.78
C ASP A 308 11.52 28.73 22.63
N GLU A 309 11.21 29.99 22.93
CA GLU A 309 12.16 31.12 22.87
C GLU A 309 13.22 31.08 24.00
N ARG A 310 13.06 30.16 24.96
CA ARG A 310 14.00 29.92 26.05
C ARG A 310 15.36 29.39 25.54
N SER A 311 16.39 29.45 26.40
CA SER A 311 17.58 28.61 26.26
C SER A 311 17.42 27.32 27.06
N GLY A 312 17.97 26.22 26.55
CA GLY A 312 17.96 24.92 27.18
C GLY A 312 16.61 24.20 27.12
N TRP A 313 16.43 23.25 28.03
CA TRP A 313 15.17 22.50 28.18
C TRP A 313 14.22 23.20 29.16
N GLY A 314 12.92 22.99 28.96
CA GLY A 314 11.84 23.46 29.82
C GLY A 314 10.73 22.43 29.96
N VAL A 315 9.86 22.62 30.95
CA VAL A 315 8.67 21.79 31.14
C VAL A 315 7.65 22.13 30.06
N SER A 316 7.12 21.12 29.37
CA SER A 316 6.07 21.33 28.36
C SER A 316 4.74 21.75 29.00
N PRO A 317 4.06 22.80 28.49
CA PRO A 317 2.72 23.16 28.92
C PRO A 317 1.66 22.12 28.53
N ARG A 318 1.99 21.17 27.64
CA ARG A 318 1.10 20.06 27.25
C ARG A 318 0.96 18.99 28.34
N GLY A 319 1.84 18.99 29.35
CA GLY A 319 1.92 17.93 30.36
C GLY A 319 2.58 16.63 29.86
N ALA A 320 3.19 16.68 28.67
CA ALA A 320 3.92 15.60 28.01
C ALA A 320 5.05 16.21 27.16
N GLY A 321 6.19 15.54 27.05
CA GLY A 321 7.40 16.06 26.40
C GLY A 321 8.01 17.30 27.09
N TYR A 322 8.85 18.02 26.36
CA TYR A 322 9.61 19.18 26.83
C TYR A 322 9.45 20.40 25.92
N THR A 323 9.69 21.60 26.45
CA THR A 323 10.04 22.76 25.62
C THR A 323 11.56 22.81 25.41
N PHE A 324 12.04 23.25 24.24
CA PHE A 324 13.48 23.35 23.97
C PHE A 324 13.88 24.58 23.14
N GLY A 325 15.03 25.14 23.49
CA GLY A 325 15.57 26.33 22.85
C GLY A 325 16.27 26.09 21.51
N GLN A 326 16.61 27.21 20.85
CA GLN A 326 17.47 27.23 19.65
C GLN A 326 18.83 26.55 19.92
N ASP A 327 19.41 26.77 21.11
CA ASP A 327 20.69 26.20 21.53
C ASP A 327 20.67 24.66 21.63
N ILE A 328 19.53 24.07 21.99
CA ILE A 328 19.32 22.61 21.94
C ILE A 328 19.24 22.11 20.50
N SER A 329 18.53 22.85 19.63
CA SER A 329 18.39 22.51 18.21
C SER A 329 19.73 22.56 17.47
N GLU A 330 20.54 23.58 17.72
CA GLU A 330 21.90 23.72 17.17
C GLU A 330 22.84 22.61 17.63
N GLN A 331 22.81 22.26 18.93
CA GLN A 331 23.59 21.15 19.46
C GLN A 331 23.19 19.81 18.84
N PHE A 332 21.89 19.54 18.73
CA PHE A 332 21.36 18.33 18.09
C PHE A 332 21.84 18.23 16.64
N ASN A 333 21.68 19.30 15.85
CA ASN A 333 22.10 19.35 14.46
C ASN A 333 23.62 19.12 14.31
N HIS A 334 24.45 19.74 15.16
CA HIS A 334 25.89 19.54 15.13
C HIS A 334 26.30 18.09 15.46
N ARG A 335 25.64 17.46 16.44
CA ARG A 335 25.93 16.07 16.86
C ARG A 335 25.45 15.03 15.84
N ILE A 336 24.29 15.23 15.22
CA ILE A 336 23.61 14.18 14.44
C ILE A 336 23.70 14.38 12.91
N LEU A 337 23.78 15.63 12.43
CA LEU A 337 23.79 15.93 11.00
C LEU A 337 25.19 16.21 10.44
N ILE A 338 26.11 16.71 11.28
CA ILE A 338 27.44 17.19 10.84
C ILE A 338 28.57 16.20 11.18
N ASN A 339 28.49 15.50 12.31
CA ASN A 339 29.41 14.42 12.68
C ASN A 339 28.64 13.10 12.97
N PRO A 340 28.09 12.44 11.93
CA PRO A 340 27.20 11.28 12.07
C PRO A 340 27.87 9.99 12.56
#